data_AF-A0A7W1FL75-F1
#
_entry.id   AF-A0A7W1FL75-F1
#
_cell.length_a   1.000
_cell.length_b   1.000
_cell.length_c   1.000
_cell.angle_alpha   90.00
_cell.angle_beta   90.00
_cell.angle_gamma   90.00
#
_symmetry.space_group_name_H-M   'P 1'
#
loop_
_entity.id
_entity.type
_entity.pdbx_description
1 polymer ?
#
loop_
_entity_poly.entity_id
_entity_poly.type
_entity_poly.pdbx_seq_one_letter_code
_entity_poly.pdbx_strand_id
1 'polypeptide(L)'
;MAERAPVTRQHGAPLVALRCPQPDRLTAFTARQAEGRRIGFAFSERDKRADFVAAYPELDALCERIGFGWDHTVADWNCDSGWVMLELARAAQSPPTRTEEDLASASLGELVDHLLRCHHQPLRCELNRVSLLIRHLARAHQHQRDIQALASGFALLRDSLLVHLLQEEMDAFPLCLELEALKLATTRTIEAPLAEPLHFMAAGHLETGDDLDRLGQLALRAGLTNDPDAGLVIRALSAMEQDLRVHTTIENEILLPAGLFACELLARHHPPQRP
;
A
#
# COMPACT_ATOMS: atom_id res chain seq x y z
N MET A 1 51.68 -16.80 -4.46
CA MET A 1 50.83 -16.43 -3.31
C MET A 1 49.99 -15.24 -3.77
N ALA A 2 48.69 -15.43 -3.95
CA ALA A 2 47.80 -14.41 -4.50
C ALA A 2 47.32 -13.46 -3.39
N GLU A 3 47.57 -12.18 -3.57
CA GLU A 3 47.24 -11.08 -2.67
C GLU A 3 45.73 -10.81 -2.73
N ARG A 4 45.02 -10.98 -1.62
CA ARG A 4 43.60 -10.64 -1.50
C ARG A 4 43.47 -9.14 -1.20
N ALA A 5 42.85 -8.40 -2.12
CA ALA A 5 42.45 -7.02 -1.90
C ALA A 5 41.37 -6.93 -0.79
N PRO A 6 41.34 -5.84 0.01
CA PRO A 6 40.36 -5.69 1.09
C PRO A 6 38.98 -5.31 0.54
N VAL A 7 37.95 -6.02 1.00
CA VAL A 7 36.54 -5.67 0.77
C VAL A 7 36.20 -4.47 1.65
N THR A 8 36.08 -3.30 1.03
CA THR A 8 35.50 -2.10 1.65
C THR A 8 34.00 -2.32 1.85
N ARG A 9 33.57 -2.50 3.11
CA ARG A 9 32.16 -2.40 3.48
C ARG A 9 31.73 -0.94 3.32
N GLN A 10 30.91 -0.63 2.31
CA GLN A 10 30.20 0.65 2.27
C GLN A 10 29.19 0.69 3.42
N HIS A 11 29.46 1.53 4.42
CA HIS A 11 28.50 1.96 5.42
C HIS A 11 27.70 3.14 4.87
N GLY A 12 26.37 3.08 5.04
CA GLY A 12 25.50 4.25 5.13
C GLY A 12 25.18 4.96 3.82
N ALA A 13 24.40 4.33 2.94
CA ALA A 13 23.50 5.11 2.10
C ALA A 13 22.35 5.64 2.99
N PRO A 14 21.95 6.92 2.90
CA PRO A 14 20.71 7.37 3.52
C PRO A 14 19.54 6.55 2.95
N LEU A 15 18.54 6.23 3.78
CA LEU A 15 17.24 5.73 3.32
C LEU A 15 16.82 6.60 2.12
N VAL A 16 16.74 5.99 0.94
CA VAL A 16 16.69 6.72 -0.33
C VAL A 16 15.36 7.45 -0.41
N ALA A 17 15.46 8.72 -0.80
CA ALA A 17 14.34 9.52 -1.24
C ALA A 17 13.72 8.86 -2.46
N LEU A 18 12.54 8.26 -2.26
CA LEU A 18 11.57 8.09 -3.34
C LEU A 18 11.54 9.41 -4.11
N ARG A 19 11.73 9.36 -5.43
CA ARG A 19 11.61 10.55 -6.28
C ARG A 19 10.18 11.08 -6.10
N CYS A 20 10.08 12.07 -5.24
CA CYS A 20 8.85 12.74 -4.85
C CYS A 20 8.07 13.13 -6.11
N PRO A 21 6.76 12.83 -6.20
CA PRO A 21 5.95 13.37 -7.28
C PRO A 21 5.92 14.89 -7.16
N GLN A 22 5.69 15.56 -8.29
CA GLN A 22 5.68 17.02 -8.35
C GLN A 22 4.78 17.62 -7.24
N PRO A 23 5.21 18.70 -6.57
CA PRO A 23 4.58 19.24 -5.36
C PRO A 23 3.08 19.54 -5.52
N ASP A 24 2.64 19.84 -6.73
CA ASP A 24 1.24 20.15 -7.05
C ASP A 24 0.31 18.94 -6.88
N ARG A 25 0.79 17.72 -7.13
CA ARG A 25 0.00 16.48 -6.97
C ARG A 25 -0.11 16.03 -5.52
N LEU A 26 0.94 16.25 -4.71
CA LEU A 26 0.93 16.06 -3.25
C LEU A 26 -0.05 17.00 -2.54
N THR A 27 -0.15 18.23 -3.03
CA THR A 27 -1.09 19.23 -2.49
C THR A 27 -2.55 18.86 -2.81
N ALA A 28 -2.81 18.28 -3.99
CA ALA A 28 -4.13 17.74 -4.34
C ALA A 28 -4.50 16.48 -3.55
N PHE A 29 -3.53 15.58 -3.30
CA PHE A 29 -3.67 14.40 -2.44
C PHE A 29 -4.11 14.78 -1.01
N THR A 30 -3.36 15.71 -0.39
CA THR A 30 -3.62 16.17 0.98
C THR A 30 -4.93 16.94 1.10
N ALA A 31 -5.26 17.78 0.12
CA ALA A 31 -6.51 18.52 0.08
C ALA A 31 -7.74 17.60 -0.07
N ARG A 32 -7.64 16.49 -0.82
CA ARG A 32 -8.77 15.56 -1.00
C ARG A 32 -8.90 14.49 0.07
N GLN A 33 -7.82 14.07 0.72
CA GLN A 33 -7.92 13.38 2.01
C GLN A 33 -8.70 14.22 3.04
N ALA A 34 -8.60 15.55 2.96
CA ALA A 34 -9.37 16.47 3.79
C ALA A 34 -10.84 16.66 3.33
N GLU A 35 -11.19 16.34 2.08
CA GLU A 35 -12.56 16.49 1.52
C GLU A 35 -13.55 15.36 1.90
N GLY A 36 -13.14 14.40 2.73
CA GLY A 36 -14.09 13.54 3.46
C GLY A 36 -14.91 12.53 2.63
N ARG A 37 -14.56 12.29 1.36
CA ARG A 37 -15.13 11.13 0.63
C ARG A 37 -14.46 9.85 1.13
N ARG A 38 -15.21 9.07 1.89
CA ARG A 38 -14.77 7.84 2.55
C ARG A 38 -14.23 6.83 1.52
N ILE A 39 -12.93 6.54 1.59
CA ILE A 39 -12.33 5.38 0.92
C ILE A 39 -12.43 4.23 1.93
N GLY A 40 -13.55 3.49 1.88
CA GLY A 40 -13.71 2.21 2.59
C GLY A 40 -13.38 2.21 4.10
N PHE A 41 -13.04 1.02 4.59
CA PHE A 41 -12.45 0.78 5.91
C PHE A 41 -10.98 1.17 5.90
N ALA A 42 -10.46 1.86 6.92
CA ALA A 42 -9.07 2.34 6.89
C ALA A 42 -8.24 1.87 8.09
N PHE A 43 -8.77 1.02 8.96
CA PHE A 43 -8.18 0.73 10.28
C PHE A 43 -7.90 2.03 11.06
N SER A 44 -8.94 2.85 11.23
CA SER A 44 -8.86 4.20 11.80
C SER A 44 -9.87 4.40 12.93
N GLU A 45 -9.70 5.48 13.70
CA GLU A 45 -10.64 5.83 14.78
C GLU A 45 -12.06 6.17 14.27
N ARG A 46 -12.20 6.43 12.96
CA ARG A 46 -13.48 6.72 12.30
C ARG A 46 -14.20 5.47 11.80
N ASP A 47 -13.59 4.30 11.93
CA ASP A 47 -14.19 3.03 11.53
C ASP A 47 -15.07 2.46 12.64
N LYS A 48 -16.14 1.77 12.25
CA LYS A 48 -17.07 1.10 13.17
C LYS A 48 -16.61 -0.33 13.44
N ARG A 49 -17.09 -0.94 14.53
CA ARG A 49 -16.85 -2.37 14.80
C ARG A 49 -17.17 -3.25 13.60
N ALA A 50 -18.27 -2.98 12.90
CA ALA A 50 -18.65 -3.72 11.70
C ALA A 50 -17.54 -3.73 10.64
N ASP A 51 -16.88 -2.59 10.45
CA ASP A 51 -15.80 -2.44 9.48
C ASP A 51 -14.56 -3.23 9.94
N PHE A 52 -14.19 -3.15 11.23
CA PHE A 52 -13.09 -3.93 11.81
C PHE A 52 -13.32 -5.44 11.72
N VAL A 53 -14.50 -5.92 12.09
CA VAL A 53 -14.85 -7.35 12.09
C VAL A 53 -14.97 -7.90 10.67
N ALA A 54 -15.44 -7.10 9.72
CA ALA A 54 -15.48 -7.50 8.32
C ALA A 54 -14.06 -7.74 7.76
N ALA A 55 -13.08 -6.94 8.16
CA ALA A 55 -11.69 -7.06 7.72
C ALA A 55 -10.87 -8.08 8.55
N TYR A 56 -11.12 -8.15 9.86
CA TYR A 56 -10.42 -8.98 10.83
C TYR A 56 -11.46 -9.68 11.74
N PRO A 57 -12.03 -10.82 11.31
CA PRO A 57 -13.09 -11.49 12.03
C PRO A 57 -12.74 -11.85 13.49
N GLU A 58 -11.45 -12.10 13.76
CA GLU A 58 -10.95 -12.39 15.10
C GLU A 58 -11.08 -11.21 16.09
N LEU A 59 -11.25 -9.98 15.61
CA LEU A 59 -11.42 -8.80 16.45
C LEU A 59 -12.78 -8.79 17.17
N ASP A 60 -13.77 -9.56 16.72
CA ASP A 60 -15.11 -9.52 17.29
C ASP A 60 -15.10 -9.87 18.79
N ALA A 61 -14.37 -10.93 19.16
CA ALA A 61 -14.21 -11.34 20.56
C ALA A 61 -13.46 -10.32 21.42
N LEU A 62 -12.57 -9.51 20.83
CA LEU A 62 -11.96 -8.39 21.55
C LEU A 62 -12.97 -7.26 21.73
N CYS A 63 -13.67 -6.87 20.66
CA CYS A 63 -14.69 -5.82 20.67
C CYS A 63 -15.78 -6.10 21.72
N GLU A 64 -16.26 -7.35 21.83
CA GLU A 64 -17.20 -7.74 22.88
C GLU A 64 -16.63 -7.55 24.29
N ARG A 65 -15.39 -7.99 24.51
CA ARG A 65 -14.73 -7.94 25.81
C ARG A 65 -14.48 -6.51 26.30
N ILE A 66 -14.14 -5.60 25.38
CA ILE A 66 -13.91 -4.19 25.71
C ILE A 66 -15.19 -3.35 25.65
N GLY A 67 -16.31 -3.92 25.19
CA GLY A 67 -17.61 -3.26 25.09
C GLY A 67 -17.79 -2.33 23.89
N PHE A 68 -16.98 -2.50 22.83
CA PHE A 68 -17.10 -1.70 21.60
C PHE A 68 -18.36 -2.13 20.81
N GLY A 69 -19.32 -1.22 20.69
CA GLY A 69 -20.61 -1.46 20.02
C GLY A 69 -20.55 -1.38 18.50
N TRP A 70 -21.62 -1.87 17.83
CA TRP A 70 -21.69 -1.97 16.36
C TRP A 70 -21.88 -0.63 15.62
N ASP A 71 -22.64 0.29 16.22
CA ASP A 71 -23.11 1.49 15.50
C ASP A 71 -22.23 2.73 15.66
N HIS A 72 -21.23 2.67 16.53
CA HIS A 72 -20.33 3.78 16.85
C HIS A 72 -18.98 3.62 16.17
N THR A 73 -18.37 4.74 15.80
CA THR A 73 -16.94 4.77 15.48
C THR A 73 -16.13 4.63 16.77
N VAL A 74 -14.85 4.26 16.68
CA VAL A 74 -13.97 4.22 17.86
C VAL A 74 -13.89 5.60 18.53
N ALA A 75 -13.82 6.67 17.74
CA ALA A 75 -13.77 8.05 18.20
C ALA A 75 -15.04 8.48 18.94
N ASP A 76 -16.22 8.07 18.46
CA ASP A 76 -17.50 8.39 19.11
C ASP A 76 -17.74 7.54 20.37
N TRP A 77 -17.22 6.33 20.38
CA TRP A 77 -17.46 5.36 21.44
C TRP A 77 -16.58 5.60 22.67
N ASN A 78 -15.31 5.97 22.48
CA ASN A 78 -14.34 6.09 23.58
C ASN A 78 -13.45 7.33 23.43
N CYS A 79 -13.36 8.11 24.50
CA CYS A 79 -12.55 9.32 24.56
C CYS A 79 -11.03 9.04 24.52
N ASP A 80 -10.59 7.84 24.88
CA ASP A 80 -9.23 7.35 24.63
C ASP A 80 -9.21 6.41 23.42
N SER A 81 -9.50 6.98 22.25
CA SER A 81 -9.46 6.25 20.98
C SER A 81 -8.06 5.68 20.70
N GLY A 82 -7.00 6.31 21.23
CA GLY A 82 -5.63 5.86 21.07
C GLY A 82 -5.36 4.50 21.70
N TRP A 83 -5.81 4.30 22.94
CA TRP A 83 -5.73 2.99 23.60
C TRP A 83 -6.53 1.92 22.86
N VAL A 84 -7.77 2.22 22.46
CA VAL A 84 -8.63 1.26 21.74
C VAL A 84 -7.98 0.84 20.42
N MET A 85 -7.50 1.80 19.64
CA MET A 85 -6.83 1.52 18.36
C MET A 85 -5.56 0.67 18.54
N LEU A 86 -4.82 0.87 19.63
CA LEU A 86 -3.64 0.06 19.92
C LEU A 86 -4.01 -1.38 20.28
N GLU A 87 -5.05 -1.60 21.09
CA GLU A 87 -5.51 -2.95 21.45
C GLU A 87 -6.07 -3.69 20.23
N LEU A 88 -6.85 -3.01 19.38
CA LEU A 88 -7.30 -3.56 18.10
C LEU A 88 -6.10 -3.91 17.20
N ALA A 89 -5.08 -3.04 17.12
CA ALA A 89 -3.89 -3.27 16.31
C ALA A 89 -3.07 -4.49 16.76
N ARG A 90 -3.02 -4.75 18.07
CA ARG A 90 -2.34 -5.92 18.66
C ARG A 90 -3.07 -7.23 18.41
N ALA A 91 -4.40 -7.20 18.47
CA ALA A 91 -5.22 -8.40 18.31
C ALA A 91 -5.45 -8.78 16.84
N ALA A 92 -5.40 -7.80 15.93
CA ALA A 92 -5.52 -8.03 14.50
C ALA A 92 -4.32 -8.85 13.99
N GLN A 93 -4.62 -9.97 13.35
CA GLN A 93 -3.64 -10.80 12.69
C GLN A 93 -3.36 -10.23 11.30
N SER A 94 -2.11 -10.27 10.85
CA SER A 94 -1.81 -9.88 9.48
C SER A 94 -2.62 -10.75 8.51
N PRO A 95 -3.22 -10.16 7.47
CA PRO A 95 -3.94 -10.94 6.48
C PRO A 95 -2.98 -12.00 5.88
N PRO A 96 -3.47 -13.22 5.58
CA PRO A 96 -2.66 -14.20 4.87
C PRO A 96 -2.30 -13.66 3.48
N THR A 97 -1.07 -13.93 3.03
CA THR A 97 -0.68 -13.67 1.65
C THR A 97 -1.56 -14.47 0.70
N ARG A 98 -2.30 -13.77 -0.17
CA ARG A 98 -3.19 -14.42 -1.12
C ARG A 98 -2.37 -14.98 -2.28
N THR A 99 -2.74 -16.16 -2.75
CA THR A 99 -2.14 -16.81 -3.93
C THR A 99 -3.06 -16.59 -5.12
N GLU A 100 -2.45 -16.42 -6.30
CA GLU A 100 -3.15 -16.04 -7.52
C GLU A 100 -3.23 -17.24 -8.46
N GLU A 101 -4.45 -17.73 -8.65
CA GLU A 101 -4.78 -18.70 -9.69
C GLU A 101 -5.59 -17.96 -10.78
N ASP A 102 -5.17 -18.15 -12.03
CA ASP A 102 -5.79 -17.70 -13.29
C ASP A 102 -5.94 -16.18 -13.56
N LEU A 103 -5.00 -15.33 -13.12
CA LEU A 103 -4.99 -13.90 -13.53
C LEU A 103 -4.48 -13.62 -14.95
N ALA A 104 -3.73 -14.53 -15.55
CA ALA A 104 -3.16 -14.31 -16.89
C ALA A 104 -4.23 -14.21 -18.00
N SER A 105 -5.43 -14.72 -17.76
CA SER A 105 -6.59 -14.63 -18.66
C SER A 105 -7.64 -13.60 -18.22
N ALA A 106 -7.39 -12.89 -17.11
CA ALA A 106 -8.34 -11.93 -16.57
C ALA A 106 -8.45 -10.68 -17.45
N SER A 107 -9.63 -10.06 -17.40
CA SER A 107 -9.92 -8.77 -18.02
C SER A 107 -9.16 -7.62 -17.31
N LEU A 108 -9.03 -6.45 -17.95
CA LEU A 108 -8.38 -5.29 -17.30
C LEU A 108 -9.16 -4.86 -16.07
N GLY A 109 -10.50 -4.84 -16.14
CA GLY A 109 -11.36 -4.56 -15.00
C GLY A 109 -11.28 -5.61 -13.88
N GLU A 110 -11.17 -6.90 -14.23
CA GLU A 110 -10.96 -7.96 -13.24
C GLU A 110 -9.62 -7.82 -12.52
N LEU A 111 -8.54 -7.48 -13.24
CA LEU A 111 -7.22 -7.20 -12.66
C LEU A 111 -7.25 -5.96 -11.75
N VAL A 112 -7.91 -4.89 -12.18
CA VAL A 112 -8.08 -3.67 -11.37
C VAL A 112 -8.86 -3.96 -10.09
N ASP A 113 -10.01 -4.65 -10.18
CA ASP A 113 -10.78 -5.04 -8.98
C ASP A 113 -9.96 -5.91 -8.02
N HIS A 114 -9.22 -6.87 -8.57
CA HIS A 114 -8.34 -7.72 -7.78
C HIS A 114 -7.25 -6.91 -7.07
N LEU A 115 -6.52 -6.04 -7.77
CA LEU A 115 -5.48 -5.17 -7.17
C LEU A 115 -6.05 -4.28 -6.06
N LEU A 116 -7.20 -3.63 -6.32
CA LEU A 116 -7.88 -2.80 -5.34
C LEU A 116 -8.25 -3.59 -4.07
N ARG A 117 -8.86 -4.75 -4.26
CA ARG A 117 -9.53 -5.48 -3.18
C ARG A 117 -8.60 -6.42 -2.43
N CYS A 118 -7.64 -7.04 -3.14
CA CYS A 118 -6.70 -8.01 -2.57
C CYS A 118 -5.38 -7.39 -2.11
N HIS A 119 -4.97 -6.23 -2.65
CA HIS A 119 -3.68 -5.62 -2.33
C HIS A 119 -3.83 -4.20 -1.74
N HIS A 120 -4.46 -3.26 -2.44
CA HIS A 120 -4.50 -1.86 -2.02
C HIS A 120 -5.25 -1.66 -0.70
N GLN A 121 -6.44 -2.25 -0.59
CA GLN A 121 -7.27 -2.13 0.59
C GLN A 121 -6.62 -2.76 1.83
N PRO A 122 -6.12 -4.03 1.80
CA PRO A 122 -5.36 -4.59 2.91
C PRO A 122 -4.08 -3.82 3.24
N LEU A 123 -3.32 -3.37 2.23
CA LEU A 123 -2.08 -2.62 2.45
C LEU A 123 -2.35 -1.32 3.20
N ARG A 124 -3.40 -0.55 2.85
CA ARG A 124 -3.78 0.67 3.60
C ARG A 124 -4.10 0.38 5.07
N CYS A 125 -4.82 -0.71 5.32
CA CYS A 125 -5.16 -1.13 6.68
C CYS A 125 -3.89 -1.49 7.47
N GLU A 126 -3.01 -2.30 6.89
CA GLU A 126 -1.75 -2.71 7.53
C GLU A 126 -0.81 -1.53 7.76
N LEU A 127 -0.69 -0.60 6.81
CA LEU A 127 0.11 0.62 6.97
C LEU A 127 -0.33 1.46 8.18
N ASN A 128 -1.65 1.60 8.39
CA ASN A 128 -2.21 2.31 9.53
C ASN A 128 -2.03 1.53 10.85
N ARG A 129 -2.30 0.22 10.81
CA ARG A 129 -2.13 -0.68 11.97
C ARG A 129 -0.67 -0.70 12.46
N VAL A 130 0.28 -0.89 11.56
CA VAL A 130 1.71 -0.93 11.88
C VAL A 130 2.22 0.45 12.32
N SER A 131 1.68 1.54 11.77
CA SER A 131 1.97 2.90 12.26
C SER A 131 1.62 3.08 13.75
N LEU A 132 0.55 2.45 14.23
CA LEU A 132 0.17 2.50 15.65
C LEU A 132 1.19 1.75 16.52
N LEU A 133 1.55 0.53 16.13
CA LEU A 133 2.51 -0.31 16.84
C LEU A 133 3.90 0.35 16.90
N ILE A 134 4.41 0.86 15.78
CA ILE A 134 5.72 1.51 15.72
C ILE A 134 5.75 2.80 16.55
N ARG A 135 4.67 3.61 16.54
CA ARG A 135 4.58 4.80 17.39
C ARG A 135 4.56 4.44 18.87
N HIS A 136 3.84 3.39 19.25
CA HIS A 136 3.85 2.91 20.63
C HIS A 136 5.26 2.44 21.03
N LEU A 137 5.91 1.62 20.20
CA LEU A 137 7.27 1.14 20.42
C LEU A 137 8.29 2.29 20.54
N ALA A 138 8.21 3.30 19.67
CA ALA A 138 9.09 4.48 19.73
C ALA A 138 8.88 5.33 20.98
N ARG A 139 7.66 5.38 21.53
CA ARG A 139 7.36 6.04 22.81
C ARG A 139 7.85 5.25 24.00
N ALA A 140 7.75 3.92 23.96
CA ALA A 140 8.24 3.05 25.03
C ALA A 140 9.78 3.03 25.07
N HIS A 141 10.45 3.16 23.92
CA HIS A 141 11.90 3.04 23.76
C HIS A 141 12.54 4.30 23.17
N GLN A 142 12.30 5.47 23.79
CA GLN A 142 12.74 6.78 23.27
C GLN A 142 14.26 6.90 23.07
N HIS A 143 15.05 6.17 23.87
CA HIS A 143 16.51 6.18 23.79
C HIS A 143 17.08 5.16 22.79
N GLN A 144 16.24 4.32 22.18
CA GLN A 144 16.71 3.30 21.24
C GLN A 144 16.75 3.86 19.81
N ARG A 145 17.96 4.15 19.32
CA ARG A 145 18.17 4.84 18.03
C ARG A 145 17.59 4.08 16.84
N ASP A 146 17.73 2.75 16.80
CA ASP A 146 17.19 1.94 15.72
C ASP A 146 15.66 1.99 15.66
N ILE A 147 14.97 2.13 16.80
CA ILE A 147 13.51 2.28 16.84
C ILE A 147 13.07 3.68 16.37
N GLN A 148 13.82 4.73 16.70
CA GLN A 148 13.53 6.07 16.20
C GLN A 148 13.74 6.16 14.68
N ALA A 149 14.77 5.47 14.17
CA ALA A 149 15.02 5.33 12.74
C ALA A 149 13.92 4.51 12.05
N LEU A 150 13.47 3.40 12.65
CA LEU A 150 12.32 2.62 12.18
C LEU A 150 11.06 3.48 12.08
N ALA A 151 10.75 4.28 13.11
CA ALA A 151 9.57 5.15 13.12
C ALA A 151 9.61 6.20 12.01
N SER A 152 10.74 6.89 11.86
CA SER A 152 10.91 7.89 10.80
C SER A 152 10.88 7.27 9.41
N GLY A 153 11.59 6.15 9.21
CA GLY A 153 11.66 5.47 7.92
C GLY A 153 10.32 4.87 7.51
N PHE A 154 9.59 4.25 8.44
CA PHE A 154 8.26 3.71 8.15
C PHE A 154 7.24 4.80 7.82
N ALA A 155 7.30 5.97 8.48
CA ALA A 155 6.43 7.08 8.15
C ALA A 155 6.65 7.59 6.71
N LEU A 156 7.91 7.73 6.29
CA LEU A 156 8.25 8.12 4.92
C LEU A 156 7.79 7.08 3.89
N LEU A 157 8.06 5.80 4.16
CA LEU A 157 7.64 4.71 3.29
C LEU A 157 6.11 4.66 3.14
N ARG A 158 5.39 4.75 4.26
CA ARG A 158 3.91 4.79 4.27
C ARG A 158 3.40 5.91 3.38
N ASP A 159 3.88 7.14 3.59
CA ASP A 159 3.36 8.29 2.87
C ASP A 159 3.61 8.16 1.37
N SER A 160 4.78 7.63 0.97
CA SER A 160 5.07 7.35 -0.43
C SER A 160 4.19 6.24 -1.01
N LEU A 161 4.00 5.14 -0.29
CA LEU A 161 3.11 4.05 -0.71
C LEU A 161 1.67 4.55 -0.89
N LEU A 162 1.14 5.33 0.05
CA LEU A 162 -0.21 5.87 -0.06
C LEU A 162 -0.38 6.80 -1.27
N VAL A 163 0.64 7.60 -1.59
CA VAL A 163 0.64 8.43 -2.80
C VAL A 163 0.67 7.57 -4.06
N HIS A 164 1.51 6.53 -4.08
CA HIS A 164 1.61 5.59 -5.18
C HIS A 164 0.26 4.91 -5.49
N LEU A 165 -0.38 4.32 -4.46
CA LEU A 165 -1.71 3.72 -4.60
C LEU A 165 -2.75 4.72 -5.10
N LEU A 166 -2.66 6.00 -4.71
CA LEU A 166 -3.60 7.00 -5.22
C LEU A 166 -3.38 7.29 -6.70
N GLN A 167 -2.12 7.35 -7.17
CA GLN A 167 -1.82 7.59 -8.58
C GLN A 167 -2.35 6.47 -9.46
N GLU A 168 -2.19 5.22 -9.01
CA GLU A 168 -2.83 4.05 -9.62
C GLU A 168 -4.35 4.23 -9.75
N GLU A 169 -5.01 4.51 -8.63
CA GLU A 169 -6.46 4.57 -8.53
C GLU A 169 -7.10 5.75 -9.26
N MET A 170 -6.37 6.84 -9.42
CA MET A 170 -6.87 8.07 -10.04
C MET A 170 -6.52 8.19 -11.51
N ASP A 171 -5.38 7.64 -11.93
CA ASP A 171 -4.87 7.86 -13.28
C ASP A 171 -4.85 6.55 -14.08
N ALA A 172 -4.13 5.53 -13.60
CA ALA A 172 -3.86 4.33 -14.40
C ALA A 172 -5.04 3.34 -14.44
N PHE A 173 -5.66 3.03 -13.30
CA PHE A 173 -6.77 2.10 -13.24
C PHE A 173 -8.01 2.61 -13.99
N PRO A 174 -8.41 3.89 -13.88
CA PRO A 174 -9.48 4.44 -14.71
C PRO A 174 -9.18 4.32 -16.21
N LEU A 175 -7.94 4.56 -16.63
CA LEU A 175 -7.53 4.38 -18.02
C LEU A 175 -7.63 2.91 -18.46
N CYS A 176 -7.23 1.95 -17.63
CA CYS A 176 -7.41 0.52 -17.91
C CYS A 176 -8.89 0.15 -18.14
N LEU A 177 -9.79 0.68 -17.30
CA LEU A 177 -11.24 0.46 -17.44
C LEU A 177 -11.80 1.11 -18.71
N GLU A 178 -11.33 2.32 -19.04
CA GLU A 178 -11.70 3.01 -20.28
C GLU A 178 -11.26 2.21 -21.52
N LEU A 179 -10.02 1.75 -21.55
CA LEU A 179 -9.47 0.94 -22.64
C LEU A 179 -10.28 -0.34 -22.87
N GLU A 180 -10.69 -1.01 -21.80
CA GLU A 180 -11.54 -2.20 -21.89
C GLU A 180 -12.92 -1.88 -22.46
N ALA A 181 -13.55 -0.80 -21.99
CA ALA A 181 -14.85 -0.36 -22.51
C ALA A 181 -14.77 0.02 -24.00
N LEU A 182 -13.71 0.72 -24.42
CA LEU A 182 -13.48 1.11 -25.81
C LEU A 182 -13.24 -0.10 -26.72
N LYS A 183 -12.57 -1.15 -26.24
CA LYS A 183 -12.37 -2.41 -26.98
C LYS A 183 -13.70 -3.13 -27.27
N LEU A 184 -14.70 -2.96 -26.41
CA LEU A 184 -16.05 -3.52 -26.58
C LEU A 184 -16.98 -2.63 -27.40
N ALA A 185 -16.65 -1.35 -27.57
CA ALA A 185 -17.48 -0.40 -28.30
C ALA A 185 -17.45 -0.64 -29.81
N THR A 186 -18.62 -0.64 -30.45
CA THR A 186 -18.78 -0.85 -31.90
C THR A 186 -18.72 0.43 -32.74
N THR A 187 -18.50 1.58 -32.12
CA THR A 187 -18.52 2.91 -32.78
C THR A 187 -17.18 3.24 -33.43
N ARG A 188 -17.23 3.84 -34.63
CA ARG A 188 -16.07 4.02 -35.53
C ARG A 188 -15.14 5.19 -35.23
N THR A 189 -15.50 6.07 -34.31
CA THR A 189 -14.71 7.24 -33.91
C THR A 189 -14.42 7.16 -32.43
N ILE A 190 -13.27 6.58 -32.10
CA ILE A 190 -12.71 6.55 -30.76
C ILE A 190 -11.39 7.33 -30.85
N GLU A 191 -11.25 8.40 -30.08
CA GLU A 191 -9.93 8.99 -29.88
C GLU A 191 -9.15 8.05 -28.96
N ALA A 192 -7.96 7.60 -29.38
CA ALA A 192 -7.15 6.73 -28.56
C ALA A 192 -6.69 7.51 -27.32
N PRO A 193 -6.97 7.02 -26.09
CA PRO A 193 -6.55 7.71 -24.89
C PRO A 193 -5.03 7.70 -24.75
N LEU A 194 -4.50 8.72 -24.06
CA LEU A 194 -3.06 8.89 -23.90
C LEU A 194 -2.48 7.84 -22.94
N ALA A 195 -1.46 7.11 -23.40
CA ALA A 195 -0.82 6.03 -22.63
C ALA A 195 0.16 6.52 -21.54
N GLU A 196 0.34 7.84 -21.37
CA GLU A 196 1.33 8.39 -20.44
C GLU A 196 1.17 7.92 -18.98
N PRO A 197 -0.05 7.78 -18.41
CA PRO A 197 -0.22 7.26 -17.05
C PRO A 197 0.37 5.85 -16.88
N LEU A 198 0.18 4.96 -17.87
CA LEU A 198 0.71 3.59 -17.84
C LEU A 198 2.23 3.56 -18.01
N HIS A 199 2.78 4.40 -18.89
CA HIS A 199 4.23 4.53 -19.04
C HIS A 199 4.91 5.09 -17.79
N PHE A 200 4.29 6.07 -17.14
CA PHE A 200 4.80 6.64 -15.89
C PHE A 200 4.84 5.58 -14.79
N MET A 201 3.78 4.78 -14.65
CA MET A 201 3.74 3.65 -13.73
C MET A 201 4.81 2.61 -14.04
N ALA A 202 4.90 2.11 -15.28
CA ALA A 202 5.88 1.07 -15.63
C ALA A 202 7.35 1.45 -15.34
N ALA A 203 7.67 2.75 -15.26
CA ALA A 203 9.01 3.24 -14.92
C ALA A 203 9.28 3.36 -13.41
N GLY A 204 8.28 3.27 -12.53
CA GLY A 204 8.35 3.68 -11.13
C GLY A 204 8.35 2.59 -10.04
N HIS A 205 7.98 1.34 -10.33
CA HIS A 205 7.66 0.33 -9.29
C HIS A 205 8.88 -0.35 -8.61
N LEU A 206 10.11 0.06 -8.93
CA LEU A 206 11.31 -0.76 -8.71
C LEU A 206 11.92 -0.75 -7.29
N GLU A 207 11.46 0.09 -6.34
CA GLU A 207 12.26 0.39 -5.13
C GLU A 207 11.61 0.06 -3.76
N THR A 208 10.34 -0.35 -3.69
CA THR A 208 9.62 -0.46 -2.40
C THR A 208 10.00 -1.67 -1.52
N GLY A 209 10.40 -2.79 -2.12
CA GLY A 209 10.72 -4.03 -1.38
C GLY A 209 11.96 -3.92 -0.49
N ASP A 210 13.02 -3.27 -0.99
CA ASP A 210 14.28 -3.09 -0.26
C ASP A 210 14.12 -2.24 1.01
N ASP A 211 13.18 -1.29 0.99
CA ASP A 211 12.94 -0.42 2.14
C ASP A 211 12.25 -1.16 3.29
N LEU A 212 11.31 -2.08 2.99
CA LEU A 212 10.65 -2.89 4.01
C LEU A 212 11.60 -3.87 4.71
N ASP A 213 12.50 -4.54 3.97
CA ASP A 213 13.54 -5.38 4.57
C ASP A 213 14.45 -4.54 5.47
N ARG A 214 14.92 -3.37 5.00
CA ARG A 214 15.76 -2.46 5.82
C ARG A 214 15.08 -2.04 7.12
N LEU A 215 13.79 -1.75 7.09
CA LEU A 215 13.00 -1.45 8.30
C LEU A 215 12.88 -2.68 9.21
N GLY A 216 12.68 -3.88 8.65
CA GLY A 216 12.73 -5.13 9.40
C GLY A 216 14.07 -5.34 10.11
N GLN A 217 15.18 -5.07 9.41
CA GLN A 217 16.52 -5.14 9.98
C GLN A 217 16.75 -4.11 11.10
N LEU A 218 16.18 -2.91 11.00
CA LEU A 218 16.21 -1.93 12.09
C LEU A 218 15.50 -2.46 13.35
N ALA A 219 14.30 -3.02 13.18
CA ALA A 219 13.54 -3.61 14.28
C ALA A 219 14.30 -4.78 14.95
N LEU A 220 14.94 -5.64 14.15
CA LEU A 220 15.76 -6.74 14.65
C LEU A 220 17.01 -6.27 15.40
N ARG A 221 17.75 -5.28 14.86
CA ARG A 221 18.96 -4.73 15.50
C ARG A 221 18.67 -4.04 16.83
N ALA A 222 17.47 -3.52 17.01
CA ALA A 222 17.06 -2.93 18.28
C ALA A 222 17.04 -3.93 19.44
N GLY A 223 17.06 -5.25 19.17
CA GLY A 223 17.23 -6.29 20.18
C GLY A 223 16.07 -6.40 21.18
N LEU A 224 14.88 -5.91 20.82
CA LEU A 224 13.69 -5.86 21.68
C LEU A 224 12.91 -7.19 21.65
N THR A 225 13.60 -8.31 21.85
CA THR A 225 13.03 -9.67 21.69
C THR A 225 11.90 -10.00 22.68
N ASN A 226 11.82 -9.28 23.80
CA ASN A 226 10.75 -9.44 24.79
C ASN A 226 9.60 -8.44 24.62
N ASP A 227 9.72 -7.48 23.70
CA ASP A 227 8.64 -6.52 23.43
C ASP A 227 7.63 -7.15 22.44
N PRO A 228 6.36 -7.31 22.84
CA PRO A 228 5.36 -7.95 22.00
C PRO A 228 5.08 -7.17 20.71
N ASP A 229 5.17 -5.83 20.75
CA ASP A 229 4.89 -4.98 19.60
C ASP A 229 6.04 -5.07 18.57
N ALA A 230 7.30 -5.24 19.02
CA ALA A 230 8.43 -5.44 18.11
C ALA A 230 8.27 -6.70 17.25
N GLY A 231 7.83 -7.82 17.85
CA GLY A 231 7.57 -9.06 17.11
C GLY A 231 6.42 -8.94 16.11
N LEU A 232 5.36 -8.19 16.46
CA LEU A 232 4.25 -7.90 15.55
C LEU A 232 4.69 -7.04 14.36
N VAL A 233 5.48 -5.99 14.61
CA VAL A 233 6.01 -5.11 13.57
C VAL A 233 6.88 -5.88 12.58
N ILE A 234 7.81 -6.71 13.06
CA ILE A 234 8.70 -7.50 12.17
C ILE A 234 7.89 -8.43 11.25
N ARG A 235 6.90 -9.15 11.79
CA ARG A 235 6.04 -10.03 10.99
C ARG A 235 5.23 -9.24 9.97
N ALA A 236 4.67 -8.10 10.38
CA ALA A 236 3.87 -7.27 9.49
C ALA A 236 4.70 -6.68 8.35
N LEU A 237 5.93 -6.20 8.62
CA LEU A 237 6.84 -5.71 7.59
C LEU A 237 7.17 -6.78 6.55
N SER A 238 7.45 -8.01 6.99
CA SER A 238 7.72 -9.13 6.09
C SER A 238 6.49 -9.54 5.28
N ALA A 239 5.29 -9.54 5.88
CA ALA A 239 4.04 -9.84 5.18
C ALA A 239 3.73 -8.78 4.11
N MET A 240 3.87 -7.49 4.44
CA MET A 240 3.68 -6.39 3.48
C MET A 240 4.68 -6.47 2.32
N GLU A 241 5.93 -6.81 2.59
CA GLU A 241 6.96 -6.96 1.57
C GLU A 241 6.65 -8.12 0.60
N GLN A 242 6.12 -9.23 1.13
CA GLN A 242 5.69 -10.35 0.30
C GLN A 242 4.47 -9.99 -0.55
N ASP A 243 3.47 -9.31 0.03
CA ASP A 243 2.27 -8.89 -0.69
C ASP A 243 2.57 -7.85 -1.78
N LEU A 244 3.40 -6.85 -1.47
CA LEU A 244 3.84 -5.84 -2.44
C LEU A 244 4.60 -6.44 -3.62
N ARG A 245 5.40 -7.49 -3.38
CA ARG A 245 6.04 -8.21 -4.48
C ARG A 245 5.04 -8.84 -5.43
N VAL A 246 3.99 -9.49 -4.90
CA VAL A 246 2.93 -10.07 -5.71
C VAL A 246 2.16 -8.97 -6.45
N HIS A 247 1.71 -7.94 -5.74
CA HIS A 247 1.05 -6.74 -6.29
C HIS A 247 1.83 -6.16 -7.48
N THR A 248 3.11 -5.86 -7.27
CA THR A 248 3.98 -5.29 -8.30
C THR A 248 4.22 -6.25 -9.47
N THR A 249 4.26 -7.56 -9.23
CA THR A 249 4.35 -8.57 -10.30
C THR A 249 3.10 -8.54 -11.19
N ILE A 250 1.90 -8.52 -10.63
CA ILE A 250 0.64 -8.43 -11.42
C ILE A 250 0.67 -7.19 -12.31
N GLU A 251 1.06 -6.04 -11.74
CA GLU A 251 1.07 -4.78 -12.46
C GLU A 251 2.08 -4.80 -13.60
N ASN A 252 3.33 -5.16 -13.30
CA ASN A 252 4.42 -5.09 -14.27
C ASN A 252 4.34 -6.19 -15.33
N GLU A 253 3.87 -7.38 -14.98
CA GLU A 253 3.89 -8.54 -15.88
C GLU A 253 2.55 -8.74 -16.60
N ILE A 254 1.44 -8.21 -16.08
CA ILE A 254 0.10 -8.46 -16.61
C ILE A 254 -0.64 -7.16 -16.94
N LEU A 255 -0.99 -6.35 -15.93
CA LEU A 255 -1.89 -5.20 -16.12
C LEU A 255 -1.31 -4.14 -17.06
N LEU A 256 -0.10 -3.65 -16.77
CA LEU A 256 0.51 -2.56 -17.53
C LEU A 256 0.83 -2.99 -18.98
N PRO A 257 1.42 -4.18 -19.24
CA PRO A 257 1.59 -4.67 -20.61
C PRO A 257 0.25 -4.82 -21.36
N ALA A 258 -0.79 -5.35 -20.72
CA ALA A 258 -2.10 -5.52 -21.33
C ALA A 258 -2.76 -4.17 -21.67
N GLY A 259 -2.67 -3.19 -20.76
CA GLY A 259 -3.16 -1.83 -20.98
C GLY A 259 -2.43 -1.12 -22.13
N LEU A 260 -1.09 -1.18 -22.15
CA LEU A 260 -0.29 -0.60 -23.24
C LEU A 260 -0.61 -1.25 -24.60
N PHE A 261 -0.78 -2.58 -24.64
CA PHE A 261 -1.18 -3.28 -25.84
C PHE A 261 -2.58 -2.83 -26.32
N ALA A 262 -3.54 -2.62 -25.41
CA ALA A 262 -4.85 -2.10 -25.75
C ALA A 262 -4.79 -0.68 -26.34
N CYS A 263 -3.96 0.21 -25.77
CA CYS A 263 -3.69 1.54 -26.34
C CYS A 263 -3.18 1.43 -27.78
N GLU A 264 -2.17 0.58 -28.03
CA GLU A 264 -1.61 0.39 -29.37
C GLU A 264 -2.64 -0.15 -30.36
N LEU A 265 -3.47 -1.11 -29.94
CA LEU A 265 -4.49 -1.71 -30.78
C LEU A 265 -5.54 -0.67 -31.21
N LEU A 266 -6.01 0.14 -30.26
CA LEU A 266 -6.98 1.21 -30.54
C LEU A 266 -6.39 2.27 -31.48
N ALA A 267 -5.14 2.68 -31.26
CA ALA A 267 -4.46 3.65 -32.13
C ALA A 267 -4.31 3.15 -33.58
N ARG A 268 -4.14 1.84 -33.79
CA ARG A 268 -4.08 1.23 -35.13
C ARG A 268 -5.45 1.16 -35.81
N HIS A 269 -6.52 0.92 -35.05
CA HIS A 269 -7.88 0.82 -35.60
C HIS A 269 -8.57 2.17 -35.81
N HIS A 270 -8.15 3.22 -35.08
CA HIS A 270 -8.67 4.58 -35.17
C HIS A 270 -7.51 5.59 -35.29
N PRO A 271 -6.82 5.67 -36.44
CA PRO A 271 -5.75 6.63 -36.61
C PRO A 271 -6.28 8.05 -36.42
N PRO A 272 -5.54 8.94 -35.73
CA PRO A 272 -5.97 10.30 -35.49
C PRO A 272 -6.29 10.97 -36.83
N GLN A 273 -7.45 11.65 -36.90
CA GLN A 273 -7.78 12.41 -38.10
C GLN A 273 -6.72 13.50 -38.28
N ARG A 274 -5.97 13.44 -39.39
CA ARG A 274 -5.00 14.48 -39.70
C ARG A 274 -5.75 15.81 -39.89
N PRO A 275 -5.24 16.92 -39.33
CA PRO A 275 -5.82 18.24 -39.53
C PRO A 275 -5.80 18.67 -41.00
#